data_AF-A0A8T6R9Y3-F1
#
_entry.id   AF-A0A8T6R9Y3-F1
#
_cell.length_a   1.000
_cell.length_b   1.000
_cell.length_c   1.000
_cell.angle_alpha   90.00
_cell.angle_beta   90.00
_cell.angle_gamma   90.00
#
_symmetry.space_group_name_H-M   'P 1'
#
loop_
_entity.id
_entity.type
_entity.pdbx_description
1 polymer ?
#
loop_
_entity_poly.entity_id
_entity_poly.type
_entity_poly.pdbx_seq_one_letter_code
_entity_poly.pdbx_strand_id
1 'polypeptide(L)'
;MALGLTTVVIIGVPALMFAVNTLGNITDLERAEAFATGLINETRLVDIGTTNKTELAVLIPEYVTISASESTLTITFTKEGIPETQWKDTFLHPVSLLGSTSAGQYSMTISLVAGTIEIVFASL
;
A
#
# COMPACT_ATOMS: atom_id res chain seq x y z
N MET A 1 -48.49 -5.45 48.61
CA MET A 1 -48.00 -4.45 47.64
C MET A 1 -46.66 -4.95 47.12
N ALA A 2 -46.62 -5.41 45.87
CA ALA A 2 -45.39 -5.84 45.22
C ALA A 2 -45.01 -4.76 44.20
N LEU A 3 -43.92 -4.04 44.47
CA LEU A 3 -43.33 -3.10 43.53
C LEU A 3 -42.48 -3.91 42.56
N GLY A 4 -42.87 -3.91 41.29
CA GLY A 4 -42.07 -4.47 40.20
C GLY A 4 -40.80 -3.65 40.02
N LEU A 5 -39.65 -4.30 40.15
CA LEU A 5 -38.37 -3.79 39.67
C LEU A 5 -37.98 -4.66 38.48
N THR A 6 -38.46 -4.28 37.30
CA THR A 6 -37.90 -4.76 36.04
C THR A 6 -36.51 -4.15 35.89
N THR A 7 -35.50 -4.84 36.39
CA THR A 7 -34.12 -4.53 36.06
C THR A 7 -33.91 -4.91 34.60
N VAL A 8 -34.00 -3.92 33.72
CA VAL A 8 -33.40 -4.01 32.39
C VAL A 8 -31.89 -3.93 32.59
N VAL A 9 -31.21 -5.07 32.63
CA VAL A 9 -29.76 -5.10 32.43
C VAL A 9 -29.56 -4.96 30.93
N ILE A 10 -29.34 -3.72 30.49
CA ILE A 10 -28.79 -3.45 29.16
C ILE A 10 -27.47 -4.20 29.11
N ILE A 11 -27.39 -5.24 28.28
CA ILE A 11 -26.11 -5.82 27.87
C ILE A 11 -25.43 -4.74 27.03
N GLY A 12 -24.73 -3.83 27.70
CA GLY A 12 -23.84 -2.89 27.05
C GLY A 12 -22.64 -3.66 26.56
N VAL A 13 -22.77 -4.32 25.41
CA VAL A 13 -21.64 -4.95 24.71
C VAL A 13 -20.75 -3.82 24.18
N PRO A 14 -19.52 -3.61 24.68
CA PRO A 14 -18.56 -2.78 24.00
C PRO A 14 -17.75 -3.70 23.08
N ALA A 15 -18.37 -4.22 22.03
CA ALA A 15 -17.68 -4.99 20.98
C ALA A 15 -17.74 -4.30 19.61
N LEU A 16 -18.52 -3.23 19.47
CA LEU A 16 -18.73 -2.58 18.17
C LEU A 16 -17.69 -1.51 17.81
N MET A 17 -16.99 -0.92 18.79
CA MET A 17 -15.93 0.07 18.48
C MET A 17 -14.62 -0.55 17.95
N PHE A 18 -14.34 -1.81 18.27
CA PHE A 18 -13.17 -2.51 17.72
C PHE A 18 -13.42 -3.02 16.30
N ALA A 19 -14.64 -3.46 15.98
CA ALA A 19 -14.94 -4.07 14.69
C ALA A 19 -14.82 -3.09 13.50
N VAL A 20 -15.26 -1.83 13.65
CA VAL A 20 -15.15 -0.84 12.56
C VAL A 20 -13.71 -0.44 12.27
N ASN A 21 -12.88 -0.30 13.31
CA ASN A 21 -11.46 0.03 13.14
C ASN A 21 -10.70 -1.15 12.52
N THR A 22 -10.99 -2.38 12.95
CA THR A 22 -10.40 -3.58 12.37
C THR A 22 -10.79 -3.77 10.90
N LEU A 23 -12.04 -3.48 10.51
CA LEU A 23 -12.47 -3.56 9.11
C LEU A 23 -11.81 -2.51 8.22
N GLY A 24 -11.75 -1.25 8.67
CA GLY A 24 -11.04 -0.20 7.93
C GLY A 24 -9.54 -0.48 7.80
N ASN A 25 -8.93 -1.03 8.86
CA ASN A 25 -7.53 -1.43 8.89
C ASN A 25 -7.21 -2.57 7.91
N ILE A 26 -8.09 -3.58 7.81
CA ILE A 26 -7.96 -4.67 6.83
C ILE A 26 -8.03 -4.09 5.41
N THR A 27 -8.98 -3.18 5.14
CA THR A 27 -9.12 -2.60 3.79
C THR A 27 -7.92 -1.74 3.39
N ASP A 28 -7.26 -1.05 4.31
CA ASP A 28 -6.07 -0.25 4.00
C ASP A 28 -4.85 -1.15 3.71
N LEU A 29 -4.68 -2.23 4.48
CA LEU A 29 -3.64 -3.22 4.25
C LEU A 29 -3.82 -3.95 2.91
N GLU A 30 -5.05 -4.36 2.59
CA GLU A 30 -5.39 -5.01 1.31
C GLU A 30 -5.11 -4.07 0.12
N ARG A 31 -5.43 -2.78 0.25
CA ARG A 31 -5.10 -1.76 -0.77
C ARG A 31 -3.59 -1.58 -0.91
N ALA A 32 -2.85 -1.55 0.21
CA ALA A 32 -1.40 -1.47 0.21
C ALA A 32 -0.77 -2.71 -0.45
N GLU A 33 -1.28 -3.91 -0.17
CA GLU A 33 -0.83 -5.16 -0.80
C GLU A 33 -1.10 -5.16 -2.30
N ALA A 34 -2.30 -4.77 -2.72
CA ALA A 34 -2.66 -4.69 -4.14
C ALA A 34 -1.77 -3.69 -4.88
N PHE A 35 -1.50 -2.52 -4.27
CA PHE A 35 -0.57 -1.53 -4.81
C PHE A 35 0.86 -2.08 -4.90
N ALA A 36 1.38 -2.67 -3.83
CA ALA A 36 2.74 -3.20 -3.79
C ALA A 36 2.94 -4.31 -4.83
N THR A 37 1.99 -5.24 -4.93
CA THR A 37 2.00 -6.33 -5.91
C THR A 37 1.94 -5.80 -7.34
N GLY A 38 1.06 -4.82 -7.60
CA GLY A 38 0.96 -4.19 -8.91
C GLY A 38 2.25 -3.50 -9.31
N LEU A 39 2.83 -2.68 -8.42
CA LEU A 39 4.08 -1.98 -8.67
C LEU A 39 5.25 -2.94 -8.95
N ILE A 40 5.40 -3.99 -8.14
CA ILE A 40 6.45 -4.99 -8.31
C ILE A 40 6.29 -5.73 -9.64
N ASN A 41 5.06 -6.14 -9.99
CA ASN A 41 4.79 -6.86 -11.23
C ASN A 41 5.10 -6.00 -12.47
N GLU A 42 4.64 -4.76 -12.50
CA GLU A 42 4.92 -3.85 -13.63
C GLU A 42 6.41 -3.52 -13.74
N THR A 43 7.08 -3.34 -12.60
CA THR A 43 8.55 -3.16 -12.55
C THR A 43 9.26 -4.40 -13.12
N ARG A 44 8.78 -5.60 -12.80
CA ARG A 44 9.33 -6.86 -13.31
C ARG A 44 9.18 -7.01 -14.81
N LEU A 45 8.04 -6.58 -15.38
CA LEU A 45 7.84 -6.63 -16.83
C LEU A 45 8.84 -5.75 -17.58
N VAL A 46 9.21 -4.60 -17.01
CA VAL A 46 10.27 -3.73 -17.54
C VAL A 46 11.65 -4.35 -17.33
N ASP A 47 11.92 -4.89 -16.15
CA ASP A 47 13.21 -5.50 -15.79
C ASP A 47 13.62 -6.66 -16.70
N ILE A 48 12.67 -7.55 -17.02
CA ILE A 48 12.90 -8.70 -17.90
C ILE A 48 12.81 -8.34 -19.39
N GLY A 49 12.55 -7.07 -19.72
CA GLY A 49 12.43 -6.59 -21.10
C GLY A 49 11.16 -7.05 -21.82
N THR A 50 10.11 -7.45 -21.09
CA THR A 50 8.80 -7.77 -21.72
C THR A 50 8.10 -6.52 -22.22
N THR A 51 8.28 -5.39 -21.51
CA THR A 51 7.85 -4.07 -21.96
C THR A 51 8.99 -3.07 -21.82
N ASN A 52 9.08 -2.10 -22.74
CA ASN A 52 10.10 -1.05 -22.66
C ASN A 52 9.67 0.11 -21.76
N LYS A 53 8.35 0.31 -21.63
CA LYS A 53 7.73 1.39 -20.86
C LYS A 53 6.33 0.98 -20.44
N THR A 54 6.01 1.21 -19.18
CA THR A 54 4.65 1.11 -18.63
C THR A 54 4.23 2.49 -18.15
N GLU A 55 3.00 2.92 -18.45
CA GLU A 55 2.42 4.17 -17.97
C GLU A 55 0.99 3.93 -17.50
N LEU A 56 0.70 4.26 -16.24
CA LEU A 56 -0.53 3.89 -15.54
C LEU A 56 -0.95 4.99 -14.57
N ALA A 57 -2.26 5.21 -14.43
CA ALA A 57 -2.78 5.99 -13.30
C ALA A 57 -2.82 5.10 -12.05
N VAL A 58 -2.19 5.55 -10.97
CA VAL A 58 -2.11 4.80 -9.70
C VAL A 58 -2.57 5.65 -8.53
N LEU A 59 -3.11 4.99 -7.51
CA LEU A 59 -3.39 5.58 -6.21
C LEU A 59 -2.39 4.99 -5.22
N ILE A 60 -1.44 5.80 -4.73
CA ILE A 60 -0.58 5.42 -3.61
C ILE A 60 -1.45 5.45 -2.34
N PRO A 61 -1.65 4.31 -1.65
CA PRO A 61 -2.49 4.27 -0.45
C PRO A 61 -1.88 5.06 0.71
N GLU A 62 -2.72 5.45 1.66
CA GLU A 62 -2.25 6.00 2.93
C GLU A 62 -1.40 4.96 3.69
N TYR A 63 -0.50 5.45 4.54
CA TYR A 63 0.39 4.63 5.37
C TYR A 63 1.42 3.77 4.60
N VAL A 64 1.51 3.95 3.28
CA VAL A 64 2.51 3.29 2.42
C VAL A 64 3.72 4.20 2.24
N THR A 65 4.91 3.62 2.40
CA THR A 65 6.20 4.22 2.06
C THR A 65 6.89 3.36 1.00
N ILE A 66 7.41 4.00 -0.04
CA ILE A 66 8.12 3.34 -1.14
C ILE A 66 9.58 3.77 -1.09
N SER A 67 10.49 2.80 -1.11
CA SER A 67 11.92 3.03 -1.11
C SER A 67 12.62 2.10 -2.08
N ALA A 68 13.72 2.55 -2.68
CA ALA A 68 14.55 1.77 -3.57
C ALA A 68 16.01 1.89 -3.12
N SER A 69 16.72 0.76 -3.14
CA SER A 69 18.13 0.68 -2.81
C SER A 69 18.79 -0.29 -3.78
N GLU A 70 19.71 0.22 -4.59
CA GLU A 70 20.33 -0.55 -5.68
C GLU A 70 19.25 -1.21 -6.54
N SER A 71 19.26 -2.53 -6.71
CA SER A 71 18.25 -3.27 -7.49
C SER A 71 17.06 -3.74 -6.66
N THR A 72 16.89 -3.25 -5.43
CA THR A 72 15.80 -3.67 -4.54
C THR A 72 14.76 -2.59 -4.39
N LEU A 73 13.50 -2.92 -4.69
CA LEU A 73 12.34 -2.10 -4.35
C LEU A 73 11.71 -2.62 -3.05
N THR A 74 11.40 -1.71 -2.14
CA THR A 74 10.80 -2.01 -0.85
C THR A 74 9.59 -1.11 -0.64
N ILE A 75 8.42 -1.73 -0.47
CA ILE A 75 7.16 -1.08 -0.12
C ILE A 75 6.83 -1.47 1.32
N THR A 76 6.67 -0.48 2.20
CA THR A 76 6.37 -0.69 3.61
C THR A 76 5.02 -0.07 3.95
N PHE A 77 4.18 -0.80 4.66
CA PHE A 77 2.94 -0.30 5.24
C PHE A 77 3.09 -0.17 6.76
N THR A 78 2.86 1.04 7.27
CA THR A 78 3.01 1.35 8.70
C THR A 78 1.83 2.18 9.19
N LYS A 79 0.90 1.54 9.91
CA LYS A 79 -0.28 2.18 10.51
C LYS A 79 -0.34 1.88 12.01
N GLU A 80 -0.76 2.86 12.81
CA GLU A 80 -0.90 2.68 14.27
C GLU A 80 -1.81 1.49 14.59
N GLY A 81 -1.32 0.60 15.48
CA GLY A 81 -2.06 -0.59 15.89
C GLY A 81 -2.01 -1.78 14.92
N ILE A 82 -1.30 -1.67 13.80
CA ILE A 82 -1.04 -2.78 12.86
C ILE A 82 0.47 -3.05 12.82
N PRO A 83 0.90 -4.33 12.88
CA PRO A 83 2.29 -4.68 12.64
C PRO A 83 2.77 -4.14 11.29
N GLU A 84 3.98 -3.60 11.26
CA GLU A 84 4.62 -3.20 10.01
C GLU A 84 4.63 -4.37 9.03
N THR A 85 4.18 -4.12 7.81
CA THR A 85 4.16 -5.12 6.74
C THR A 85 5.03 -4.61 5.59
N GLN A 86 5.91 -5.45 5.08
CA GLN A 86 6.86 -5.09 4.03
C GLN A 86 6.75 -6.06 2.85
N TRP A 87 6.63 -5.50 1.66
CA TRP A 87 6.78 -6.20 0.39
C TRP A 87 8.07 -5.73 -0.27
N LYS A 88 8.95 -6.67 -0.55
CA LYS A 88 10.26 -6.39 -1.12
C LYS A 88 10.54 -7.33 -2.27
N ASP A 89 11.14 -6.79 -3.32
CA ASP A 89 11.61 -7.58 -4.43
C ASP A 89 12.93 -7.05 -5.00
N THR A 90 13.71 -7.96 -5.59
CA THR A 90 15.02 -7.66 -6.20
C THR A 90 14.95 -7.89 -7.70
N PHE A 91 15.46 -6.93 -8.45
CA PHE A 91 15.46 -6.87 -9.91
C PHE A 91 16.87 -7.08 -10.47
N LEU A 92 16.97 -7.37 -11.76
CA LEU A 92 18.25 -7.50 -12.46
C LEU A 92 18.95 -6.14 -12.60
N HIS A 93 18.16 -5.09 -12.83
CA HIS A 93 18.64 -3.72 -12.98
C HIS A 93 18.45 -2.90 -11.70
N PRO A 94 19.31 -1.90 -11.42
CA PRO A 94 19.09 -0.93 -10.36
C PRO A 94 17.75 -0.21 -10.51
N VAL A 95 17.13 0.16 -9.40
CA VAL A 95 15.83 0.84 -9.36
C VAL A 95 16.01 2.25 -8.79
N SER A 96 15.47 3.24 -9.48
CA SER A 96 15.45 4.65 -9.08
C SER A 96 14.02 5.14 -8.96
N LEU A 97 13.68 5.76 -7.83
CA LEU A 97 12.39 6.40 -7.59
C LEU A 97 12.51 7.90 -7.79
N LEU A 98 11.67 8.46 -8.66
CA LEU A 98 11.64 9.88 -8.98
C LEU A 98 10.24 10.45 -8.74
N GLY A 99 10.16 11.67 -8.21
CA GLY A 99 8.90 12.34 -7.88
C GLY A 99 8.41 12.08 -6.46
N SER A 100 7.17 12.46 -6.18
CA SER A 100 6.57 12.30 -4.85
C SER A 100 5.99 10.89 -4.69
N THR A 101 6.33 10.22 -3.59
CA THR A 101 5.78 8.91 -3.22
C THR A 101 4.78 9.00 -2.06
N SER A 102 4.31 10.21 -1.73
CA SER A 102 3.28 10.41 -0.70
C SER A 102 1.92 9.85 -1.17
N ALA A 103 1.04 9.52 -0.22
CA ALA A 103 -0.31 9.07 -0.54
C ALA A 103 -1.04 10.05 -1.48
N GLY A 104 -1.74 9.53 -2.48
CA GLY A 104 -2.40 10.36 -3.50
C GLY A 104 -2.51 9.69 -4.88
N GLN A 105 -3.13 10.39 -5.83
CA GLN A 105 -3.25 9.94 -7.21
C GLN A 105 -2.11 10.48 -8.07
N TYR A 106 -1.51 9.61 -8.88
CA TYR A 106 -0.37 9.92 -9.73
C TYR A 106 -0.50 9.26 -11.10
N SER A 107 0.09 9.88 -12.10
CA SER A 107 0.55 9.18 -13.30
C SER A 107 1.90 8.56 -12.98
N MET A 108 1.97 7.24 -13.02
CA MET A 108 3.19 6.47 -12.81
C MET A 108 3.75 6.00 -14.14
N THR A 109 5.02 6.27 -14.37
CA THR A 109 5.78 5.75 -15.51
C THR A 109 6.91 4.87 -15.03
N ILE A 110 7.04 3.68 -15.61
CA ILE A 110 8.15 2.76 -15.38
C ILE A 110 8.87 2.53 -16.70
N SER A 111 10.18 2.77 -16.75
CA SER A 111 10.98 2.56 -17.96
C SER A 111 12.41 2.17 -17.64
N LEU A 112 13.04 1.39 -18.52
CA LEU A 112 14.47 1.08 -18.43
C LEU A 112 15.27 2.13 -19.19
N VAL A 113 16.04 2.95 -18.46
CA VAL A 113 16.85 4.05 -19.01
C VAL A 113 18.31 3.83 -18.63
N ALA A 114 19.18 3.72 -19.64
CA ALA A 114 20.62 3.52 -19.46
C ALA A 114 21.00 2.36 -18.49
N GLY A 115 20.19 1.30 -18.47
CA GLY A 115 20.40 0.12 -17.61
C GLY A 115 19.90 0.28 -16.16
N THR A 116 19.15 1.34 -15.86
CA THR A 116 18.46 1.56 -14.58
C THR A 116 16.95 1.62 -14.82
N ILE A 117 16.16 0.98 -13.96
CA ILE A 117 14.70 1.11 -13.98
C ILE A 117 14.34 2.40 -13.26
N GLU A 118 13.77 3.34 -14.01
CA GLU A 118 13.24 4.58 -13.47
C GLU A 118 11.73 4.43 -13.26
N ILE A 119 11.29 4.64 -12.02
CA ILE A 119 9.88 4.70 -11.63
C ILE A 119 9.58 6.16 -11.27
N VAL A 120 8.79 6.82 -12.11
CA VAL A 120 8.47 8.24 -11.99
C VAL A 120 7.01 8.41 -11.57
N PHE A 121 6.78 9.14 -10.48
CA PHE A 121 5.45 9.54 -10.02
C PHE A 121 5.21 11.03 -10.29
N ALA A 122 4.30 11.33 -11.22
CA ALA A 122 3.85 12.68 -11.51
C ALA A 122 2.44 12.91 -10.96
N SER A 123 2.24 13.96 -10.16
CA SER A 123 0.92 14.30 -9.62
C SER A 123 -0.07 14.59 -10.74
N LEU A 124 -1.29 14.07 -10.59
CA LEU A 124 -2.43 14.38 -11.48
C LEU A 124 -3.13 15.68 -11.09
#